data_AF-A0A9E7D491-F1
#
_entry.id   AF-A0A9E7D491-F1
#
_cell.length_a   1.000
_cell.length_b   1.000
_cell.length_c   1.000
_cell.angle_alpha   90.00
_cell.angle_beta   90.00
_cell.angle_gamma   90.00
#
_symmetry.space_group_name_H-M   'P 1'
#
loop_
_entity.id
_entity.type
_entity.pdbx_description
1 polymer ?
#
loop_
_entity_poly.entity_id
_entity_poly.type
_entity_poly.pdbx_seq_one_letter_code
_entity_poly.pdbx_strand_id
1 'polypeptide(L)'
;MAKDQDDTRSDAEKINAFLPKRGAQGPCPACGQNAWTLVGGPGWSVTLPMIDGAGAIPASPPHVPVYALVCNNCGNLRLHAQRVVDAET
;
A
#
# COMPACT_ATOMS: atom_id res chain seq x y z
N MET A 1 -7.38 -28.44 -7.72
CA MET A 1 -6.78 -27.78 -6.55
C MET A 1 -7.46 -26.43 -6.41
N ALA A 2 -8.57 -26.39 -5.69
CA ALA A 2 -9.29 -25.16 -5.40
C ALA A 2 -8.63 -24.52 -4.18
N LYS A 3 -8.11 -23.31 -4.34
CA LYS A 3 -7.86 -22.41 -3.22
C LYS A 3 -8.56 -21.10 -3.53
N ASP A 4 -9.67 -20.94 -2.81
CA ASP A 4 -10.02 -19.72 -2.10
C ASP A 4 -10.45 -18.56 -2.99
N GLN A 5 -11.63 -18.75 -3.58
CA GLN A 5 -12.63 -17.69 -3.65
C GLN A 5 -13.01 -17.31 -2.21
N ASP A 6 -12.47 -16.19 -1.69
CA ASP A 6 -13.19 -15.26 -0.81
C ASP A 6 -12.29 -14.04 -0.51
N ASP A 7 -12.30 -13.06 -1.40
CA ASP A 7 -11.75 -11.73 -1.12
C ASP A 7 -12.67 -10.70 -1.78
N THR A 8 -13.89 -10.63 -1.25
CA THR A 8 -15.00 -9.87 -1.84
C THR A 8 -14.89 -8.36 -1.63
N ARG A 9 -13.92 -7.87 -0.87
CA ARG A 9 -13.67 -6.43 -0.65
C ARG A 9 -12.67 -5.88 -1.63
N SER A 10 -13.00 -4.71 -2.18
CA SER A 10 -12.07 -3.88 -2.95
C SER A 10 -10.90 -3.40 -2.10
N ASP A 11 -9.77 -3.12 -2.75
CA ASP A 11 -8.57 -2.55 -2.11
C ASP A 11 -8.87 -1.27 -1.30
N ALA A 12 -9.78 -0.45 -1.81
CA ALA A 12 -10.24 0.76 -1.13
C ALA A 12 -10.94 0.42 0.20
N GLU A 13 -11.79 -0.61 0.23
CA GLU A 13 -12.48 -1.05 1.44
C GLU A 13 -11.50 -1.61 2.47
N LYS A 14 -10.53 -2.43 2.05
CA LYS A 14 -9.49 -2.97 2.92
C LYS A 14 -8.67 -1.84 3.57
N ILE A 15 -8.18 -0.91 2.75
CA ILE A 15 -7.38 0.21 3.26
C ILE A 15 -8.19 1.11 4.20
N ASN A 16 -9.45 1.41 3.86
CA ASN A 16 -10.31 2.20 4.73
C ASN A 16 -10.60 1.52 6.08
N ALA A 17 -10.67 0.18 6.11
CA ALA A 17 -10.82 -0.59 7.35
C ALA A 17 -9.51 -0.69 8.16
N PHE A 18 -8.36 -0.72 7.49
CA PHE A 18 -7.04 -0.86 8.11
C PHE A 18 -6.50 0.44 8.73
N LEU A 19 -6.53 1.56 7.98
CA LEU A 19 -5.93 2.83 8.39
C LEU A 19 -6.37 3.33 9.78
N PRO A 20 -7.68 3.33 10.15
CA PRO A 20 -8.10 3.82 11.47
C PRO A 20 -7.53 2.96 12.61
N LYS A 21 -7.43 1.63 12.43
CA LYS A 21 -6.87 0.71 13.45
C LYS A 21 -5.40 1.02 13.76
N ARG A 22 -4.67 1.57 12.79
CA ARG A 22 -3.23 1.90 12.91
C ARG A 22 -2.96 3.38 13.17
N GLY A 23 -3.99 4.20 13.36
CA GLY A 23 -3.84 5.65 13.53
C GLY A 23 -3.36 6.39 12.28
N ALA A 24 -3.46 5.75 11.10
CA ALA A 24 -2.92 6.26 9.84
C ALA A 24 -3.92 7.13 9.04
N GLN A 25 -5.04 7.56 9.66
CA GLN A 25 -6.00 8.52 9.08
C GLN A 25 -5.62 10.00 9.31
N GLY A 26 -4.45 10.26 9.90
CA GLY A 26 -4.01 11.64 10.17
C GLY A 26 -3.74 12.47 8.90
N PRO A 27 -3.62 13.79 9.06
CA PRO A 27 -3.24 14.70 7.98
C PRO A 27 -1.88 14.34 7.36
N CYS A 28 -1.64 14.79 6.13
CA CYS A 28 -0.35 14.66 5.47
C CYS A 28 0.78 15.22 6.33
N PRO A 29 1.82 14.42 6.66
CA PRO A 29 2.92 14.88 7.50
C PRO A 29 3.76 15.97 6.80
N ALA A 30 3.70 16.06 5.47
CA ALA A 30 4.45 17.04 4.70
C ALA A 30 3.72 18.41 4.57
N CYS A 31 2.40 18.41 4.35
CA CYS A 31 1.66 19.65 4.07
C CYS A 31 0.42 19.90 4.95
N GLY A 32 0.13 19.01 5.90
CA GLY A 32 -1.02 19.14 6.82
C GLY A 32 -2.39 18.84 6.21
N GLN A 33 -2.52 18.63 4.90
CA GLN A 33 -3.81 18.36 4.27
C GLN A 33 -4.29 16.92 4.45
N ASN A 34 -5.61 16.72 4.61
CA ASN A 34 -6.21 15.39 4.78
C ASN A 34 -6.92 14.92 3.50
N ALA A 35 -6.21 14.96 2.37
CA ALA A 35 -6.72 14.53 1.07
C ALA A 35 -5.78 13.48 0.46
N TRP A 36 -6.28 12.26 0.34
CA TRP A 36 -5.51 11.09 -0.09
C TRP A 36 -6.21 10.33 -1.20
N THR A 37 -5.44 9.81 -2.14
CA THR A 37 -5.90 8.90 -3.20
C THR A 37 -5.13 7.60 -3.11
N LEU A 38 -5.83 6.47 -3.11
CA LEU A 38 -5.23 5.16 -3.25
C LEU A 38 -4.72 4.96 -4.68
N VAL A 39 -3.47 4.54 -4.79
CA VAL A 39 -2.79 4.23 -6.05
C VAL A 39 -2.56 2.74 -6.12
N GLY A 40 -3.02 2.15 -7.21
CA GLY A 40 -3.11 0.71 -7.42
C GLY A 40 -4.53 0.32 -7.85
N GLY A 41 -4.70 -0.92 -8.30
CA GLY A 41 -6.02 -1.45 -8.59
C GLY A 41 -5.96 -2.90 -9.09
N PRO A 42 -7.11 -3.50 -9.40
CA PRO A 42 -7.17 -4.87 -9.87
C PRO A 42 -6.25 -5.10 -11.07
N GLY A 43 -5.28 -6.00 -10.93
CA GLY A 43 -4.32 -6.34 -11.99
C GLY A 43 -3.02 -5.53 -12.00
N TRP A 44 -2.84 -4.53 -11.11
CA TRP A 44 -1.55 -3.84 -10.97
C TRP A 44 -1.32 -3.36 -9.54
N SER A 45 -0.12 -3.61 -9.02
CA SER A 45 0.26 -3.21 -7.66
C SER A 45 1.48 -2.30 -7.71
N VAL A 46 1.51 -1.32 -6.80
CA VAL A 46 2.74 -0.61 -6.50
C VAL A 46 3.66 -1.58 -5.77
N THR A 47 4.91 -1.67 -6.21
CA THR A 47 5.90 -2.56 -5.60
C THR A 47 7.15 -1.78 -5.23
N LEU A 48 7.75 -2.16 -4.11
CA LEU A 48 9.06 -1.68 -3.71
C LEU A 48 10.10 -2.75 -4.05
N PRO A 49 11.03 -2.50 -4.99
CA PRO A 49 12.13 -3.42 -5.24
C PRO A 49 13.08 -3.41 -4.05
N MET A 50 13.53 -4.57 -3.63
CA MET A 50 14.53 -4.69 -2.58
C MET A 50 15.94 -4.56 -3.17
N ILE A 51 16.76 -3.76 -2.50
CA ILE A 51 18.20 -3.69 -2.75
C ILE A 51 18.91 -4.80 -1.98
N ASP A 52 20.03 -5.29 -2.50
CA ASP A 52 20.87 -6.24 -1.79
C ASP A 52 21.73 -5.57 -0.69
N GLY A 53 22.49 -6.38 0.05
CA GLY A 53 23.38 -5.87 1.10
C GLY A 53 24.54 -4.99 0.59
N ALA A 54 24.78 -4.96 -0.72
CA ALA A 54 25.75 -4.08 -1.37
C ALA A 54 25.10 -2.79 -1.91
N GLY A 55 23.79 -2.61 -1.75
CA GLY A 55 23.04 -1.46 -2.24
C GLY A 55 22.73 -1.52 -3.75
N ALA A 56 22.95 -2.66 -4.40
CA ALA A 56 22.60 -2.86 -5.80
C ALA A 56 21.16 -3.36 -5.94
N ILE A 57 20.51 -3.03 -7.07
CA ILE A 57 19.24 -3.64 -7.46
C ILE A 57 19.58 -4.91 -8.28
N PRO A 58 19.26 -6.11 -7.80
CA PRO A 58 19.48 -7.34 -8.57
C PRO A 58 18.75 -7.30 -9.93
N ALA A 59 19.21 -8.09 -10.90
CA ALA A 59 18.53 -8.23 -12.19
C ALA A 59 17.08 -8.76 -12.07
N SER A 60 16.77 -9.45 -10.97
CA SER A 60 15.42 -9.89 -10.61
C SER A 60 15.22 -9.66 -9.11
N PRO A 61 14.93 -8.40 -8.72
CA PRO A 61 14.85 -8.08 -7.31
C PRO A 61 13.61 -8.74 -6.69
N PRO A 62 13.66 -9.18 -5.43
CA PRO A 62 12.44 -9.45 -4.69
C PRO A 62 11.67 -8.14 -4.53
N HIS A 63 10.33 -8.24 -4.59
CA HIS A 63 9.44 -7.08 -4.52
C HIS A 63 8.53 -7.20 -3.31
N VAL A 64 8.32 -6.07 -2.62
CA VAL A 64 7.30 -5.95 -1.59
C VAL A 64 6.10 -5.22 -2.19
N PRO A 65 4.94 -5.89 -2.37
CA PRO A 65 3.76 -5.22 -2.85
C PRO A 65 3.15 -4.33 -1.76
N VAL A 66 2.74 -3.13 -2.13
CA VAL A 66 2.25 -2.11 -1.21
C VAL A 66 0.95 -1.47 -1.72
N TYR A 67 0.08 -1.12 -0.79
CA TYR A 67 -0.94 -0.11 -0.99
C TYR A 67 -0.29 1.27 -0.84
N ALA A 68 -0.40 2.11 -1.87
CA ALA A 68 0.17 3.44 -1.87
C ALA A 68 -0.92 4.50 -1.80
N LEU A 69 -0.82 5.44 -0.87
CA LEU A 69 -1.69 6.61 -0.81
C LEU A 69 -0.87 7.83 -1.22
N VAL A 70 -1.35 8.58 -2.21
CA VAL A 70 -0.77 9.86 -2.63
C VAL A 70 -1.57 10.99 -2.02
N CYS A 71 -0.89 11.97 -1.42
CA CYS A 71 -1.52 13.21 -1.00
C CYS A 71 -1.89 14.06 -2.22
N ASN A 72 -3.16 14.42 -2.34
CA ASN A 72 -3.67 15.17 -3.50
C ASN A 72 -3.14 16.62 -3.57
N ASN A 73 -2.56 17.14 -2.49
CA ASN A 73 -2.05 18.50 -2.42
C ASN A 73 -0.56 18.59 -2.75
N CYS A 74 0.28 17.78 -2.10
CA CYS A 74 1.74 17.90 -2.21
C CYS A 74 2.45 16.64 -2.73
N GLY A 75 1.71 15.59 -3.08
CA GLY A 75 2.28 14.35 -3.64
C GLY A 75 3.00 13.43 -2.65
N ASN A 76 2.99 13.73 -1.34
CA ASN A 76 3.59 12.84 -0.35
C ASN A 76 2.97 11.44 -0.40
N LEU A 77 3.81 10.41 -0.26
CA LEU A 77 3.39 9.00 -0.29
C LEU A 77 3.25 8.42 1.12
N ARG A 78 2.22 7.60 1.33
CA ARG A 78 2.16 6.61 2.41
C ARG A 78 2.13 5.23 1.79
N LEU A 79 3.00 4.34 2.24
CA LEU A 79 3.14 3.00 1.71
C LEU A 79 2.85 2.00 2.82
N HIS A 80 1.94 1.07 2.56
CA HIS A 80 1.56 0.00 3.49
C HIS A 80 1.74 -1.34 2.79
N ALA A 81 2.50 -2.26 3.38
CA ALA A 81 2.69 -3.61 2.82
C ALA A 81 1.33 -4.33 2.70
N GLN A 82 0.98 -4.80 1.49
CA GLN A 82 -0.32 -5.44 1.23
C GLN A 82 -0.58 -6.59 2.20
N ARG A 83 0.39 -7.48 2.38
CA ARG A 83 0.30 -8.63 3.29
C ARG A 83 -0.08 -8.25 4.74
N VAL A 84 0.32 -7.07 5.21
CA VAL A 84 -0.02 -6.60 6.58
C VAL A 84 -1.43 -6.05 6.62
N VAL A 85 -1.87 -5.38 5.55
CA VAL A 85 -3.24 -4.85 5.42
C VAL A 85 -4.24 -5.99 5.27
N ASP A 86 -3.99 -6.91 4.33
CA ASP A 86 -4.86 -8.04 4.03
C ASP A 86 -5.04 -8.99 5.23
N ALA A 87 -4.02 -9.13 6.09
CA ALA A 87 -4.12 -9.97 7.28
C ALA A 87 -5.06 -9.42 8.36
N GLU A 88 -5.49 -8.15 8.26
CA GLU A 88 -6.27 -7.44 9.28
C GLU A 88 -7.68 -7.02 8.83
N THR A 89 -8.08 -7.38 7.61
CA THR A 89 -9.32 -6.91 6.97
C THR A 89 -10.15 -8.05 6.42
#